data_AF-A0A7L1EAZ0-F1
#
_entry.id   AF-A0A7L1EAZ0-F1
#
_cell.length_a   1.000
_cell.length_b   1.000
_cell.length_c   1.000
_cell.angle_alpha   90.00
_cell.angle_beta   90.00
_cell.angle_gamma   90.00
#
_symmetry.space_group_name_H-M   'P 1'
#
loop_
_entity.id
_entity.type
_entity.pdbx_description
1 polymer ?
#
loop_
_entity_poly.entity_id
_entity_poly.type
_entity_poly.pdbx_seq_one_letter_code
_entity_poly.pdbx_strand_id
1 'polypeptide(L)' 'QDLLFRLRGNGDYWVGLRRWGEHLQWGDGSSFSSSVPVLGNSECVYLAEEKFRSVICSNPQPYLCSKPRAPL' A
#
# COMPACT_ATOMS: atom_id res chain seq x y z
N GLN A 1 11.43 -4.33 -10.41
CA GLN A 1 10.90 -5.01 -9.23
C GLN A 1 10.88 -3.99 -8.09
N ASP A 2 9.70 -3.63 -7.58
CA ASP A 2 9.55 -2.56 -6.59
C ASP A 2 10.18 -2.93 -5.24
N LEU A 3 10.94 -2.02 -4.63
CA LEU A 3 11.65 -2.25 -3.36
C LEU A 3 10.70 -2.60 -2.20
N LEU A 4 9.46 -2.11 -2.26
CA LEU A 4 8.40 -2.39 -1.29
C LEU A 4 8.14 -3.90 -1.11
N PHE A 5 8.13 -4.67 -2.21
CA PHE A 5 7.86 -6.12 -2.14
C PHE A 5 9.02 -6.91 -1.53
N ARG A 6 10.24 -6.40 -1.62
CA ARG A 6 11.41 -7.00 -0.95
C ARG A 6 11.39 -6.77 0.56
N LEU A 7 10.88 -5.62 1.01
CA LEU A 7 10.81 -5.26 2.43
C LEU A 7 9.71 -6.02 3.20
N ARG A 8 8.68 -6.46 2.49
CA ARG A 8 7.53 -7.19 3.04
C ARG A 8 7.90 -8.54 3.71
N GLY A 9 8.89 -9.27 3.21
CA GLY A 9 9.15 -10.64 3.67
C GLY A 9 8.03 -11.61 3.25
N ASN A 10 7.47 -12.40 4.17
CA ASN A 10 6.43 -13.42 3.90
C ASN A 10 5.00 -13.03 4.32
N GLY A 11 4.78 -11.85 4.89
CA GLY A 11 3.47 -11.44 5.39
C GLY A 11 2.67 -10.58 4.42
N ASP A 12 1.38 -10.45 4.69
CA ASP A 12 0.50 -9.46 4.06
C ASP A 12 0.38 -8.25 5.00
N TYR A 13 0.65 -7.05 4.47
CA TYR A 13 0.72 -5.84 5.28
C TYR A 13 -0.09 -4.72 4.67
N TRP A 14 -0.89 -4.05 5.49
CA TRP A 14 -1.42 -2.73 5.15
C TRP A 14 -0.28 -1.80 4.77
N VAL A 15 -0.50 -1.05 3.69
CA VAL A 15 0.32 0.10 3.33
C VAL A 15 -0.51 1.35 3.43
N GLY A 16 0.14 2.50 3.57
CA GLY A 16 -0.51 3.81 3.60
C GLY A 16 -1.09 4.23 2.24
N LEU A 17 -1.68 3.31 1.47
CA LEU A 17 -2.36 3.57 0.21
C LEU A 17 -3.85 3.29 0.36
N ARG A 18 -4.67 4.27 0.00
CA ARG A 18 -6.13 4.20 0.14
C ARG A 18 -6.82 4.76 -1.09
N ARG A 19 -7.97 4.18 -1.43
CA ARG A 19 -8.85 4.68 -2.48
C ARG A 19 -9.76 5.78 -1.92
N TRP A 20 -9.80 6.90 -2.62
CA TRP A 20 -10.66 8.05 -2.35
C TRP A 20 -11.48 8.33 -3.62
N GLY A 21 -12.72 7.83 -3.64
CA GLY A 21 -13.53 7.79 -4.86
C GLY A 21 -12.89 6.87 -5.91
N GLU A 22 -12.59 7.40 -7.09
CA GLU A 22 -11.96 6.64 -8.18
C GLU A 22 -10.42 6.61 -8.10
N HIS A 23 -9.82 7.45 -7.24
CA HIS A 23 -8.37 7.65 -7.21
C HIS A 23 -7.70 6.96 -6.03
N LEU A 24 -6.46 6.52 -6.23
CA LEU A 24 -5.60 5.98 -5.18
C LEU A 24 -4.63 7.06 -4.69
N GLN A 25 -4.52 7.23 -3.38
CA GLN A 25 -3.67 8.22 -2.73
C GLN A 25 -2.88 7.62 -1.58
N TRP A 26 -1.65 8.07 -1.42
CA TRP A 26 -0.81 7.76 -0.28
C TRP A 26 -1.28 8.53 0.96
N GLY A 27 -0.83 8.11 2.15
CA GLY A 27 -1.18 8.72 3.43
C GLY A 27 -0.70 10.17 3.60
N ASP A 28 0.18 10.65 2.73
CA ASP A 28 0.61 12.05 2.64
C ASP A 28 -0.22 12.88 1.64
N GLY A 29 -1.22 12.28 0.99
CA GLY A 29 -2.10 12.90 -0.01
C GLY A 29 -1.56 12.88 -1.44
N SER A 30 -0.34 12.39 -1.67
CA SER A 30 0.19 12.25 -3.02
C SER A 30 -0.53 11.17 -3.82
N SER A 31 -0.69 11.36 -5.13
CA SER A 31 -1.37 10.39 -6.00
C SER A 31 -0.51 9.15 -6.23
N PHE A 32 -1.16 7.99 -6.30
CA PHE A 32 -0.49 6.75 -6.67
C PHE A 32 -0.18 6.73 -8.18
N SER A 33 1.11 6.69 -8.53
CA SER A 33 1.57 6.72 -9.92
C SER A 33 2.43 5.51 -10.32
N SER A 34 2.33 4.38 -9.59
CA SER A 34 3.10 3.17 -9.92
C SER A 34 2.49 2.42 -11.10
N SER A 35 3.34 1.77 -11.90
CA SER A 35 2.93 0.84 -12.95
C SER A 35 2.35 -0.47 -12.41
N VAL A 36 2.47 -0.73 -11.10
CA VAL A 36 1.96 -1.94 -10.47
C VAL A 36 0.46 -1.79 -10.21
N PRO A 37 -0.39 -2.68 -10.78
CA PRO A 37 -1.82 -2.59 -10.59
C PRO A 37 -2.23 -2.92 -9.15
N VAL A 38 -3.28 -2.24 -8.67
CA VAL A 38 -3.99 -2.61 -7.44
C VAL A 38 -5.16 -3.50 -7.81
N LEU A 39 -5.16 -4.72 -7.29
CA LEU A 39 -6.22 -5.71 -7.54
C LEU A 39 -7.38 -5.56 -6.57
N GLY A 40 -8.60 -5.55 -7.10
CA GLY A 40 -9.84 -5.35 -6.34
C GLY A 40 -10.31 -3.89 -6.36
N ASN A 41 -11.48 -3.65 -5.78
CA ASN A 41 -12.14 -2.33 -5.79
C ASN A 41 -12.54 -1.84 -4.39
N SER A 42 -11.88 -2.32 -3.35
CA SER A 42 -12.11 -1.88 -1.98
C SER A 42 -11.23 -0.69 -1.60
N GLU A 43 -11.47 -0.15 -0.41
CA GLU A 43 -10.90 1.12 0.01
C GLU A 43 -9.43 1.02 0.47
N CYS A 44 -9.09 0.06 1.32
CA CYS A 44 -7.75 -0.04 1.90
C CYS A 44 -6.89 -1.02 1.11
N VAL A 45 -5.62 -0.67 0.89
CA VAL A 45 -4.68 -1.46 0.10
C VAL A 45 -3.61 -2.09 0.99
N TYR A 46 -3.33 -3.36 0.71
CA TYR A 46 -2.27 -4.12 1.34
C TYR A 46 -1.33 -4.73 0.30
N LEU A 47 -0.11 -4.99 0.74
CA LEU A 47 0.88 -5.75 -0.01
C LEU A 47 0.59 -7.23 0.17
N ALA A 48 0.42 -7.96 -0.93
CA ALA A 48 0.30 -9.41 -0.94
C ALA A 48 1.21 -9.97 -2.03
N GLU A 49 2.13 -10.85 -1.66
CA GLU A 49 3.15 -11.38 -2.57
C GLU A 49 3.95 -10.25 -3.25
N GLU A 50 3.79 -10.10 -4.57
CA GLU A 50 4.37 -9.04 -5.40
C GLU A 50 3.29 -8.12 -6.00
N LYS A 51 2.14 -8.00 -5.32
CA LYS A 51 0.97 -7.28 -5.82
C LYS A 51 0.36 -6.40 -4.75
N PHE A 52 -0.27 -5.32 -5.19
CA PHE A 52 -1.18 -4.58 -4.34
C PHE A 52 -2.57 -5.20 -4.45
N ARG A 53 -3.24 -5.39 -3.32
CA ARG A 53 -4.61 -5.88 -3.26
C ARG A 53 -5.44 -4.97 -2.37
N SER A 54 -6.73 -4.85 -2.64
CA SER A 54 -7.64 -4.03 -1.83
C SER A 54 -8.67 -4.90 -1.12
N VAL A 55 -8.92 -4.62 0.16
CA VAL A 55 -10.06 -5.17 0.93
C VAL A 55 -10.66 -4.08 1.82
N ILE A 56 -11.79 -4.38 2.47
CA ILE A 56 -12.40 -3.47 3.45
C ILE A 56 -11.43 -3.18 4.60
N CYS A 57 -11.41 -1.92 5.06
CA CYS A 57 -10.46 -1.45 6.06
C CYS A 57 -10.61 -2.11 7.43
N SER A 58 -11.72 -2.80 7.71
CA SER A 58 -11.95 -3.53 8.96
C SER A 58 -11.23 -4.89 9.02
N ASN A 59 -10.54 -5.31 7.96
CA ASN A 59 -9.78 -6.56 7.95
C ASN A 59 -8.55 -6.46 8.88
N PRO A 60 -8.41 -7.35 9.89
CA PRO A 60 -7.28 -7.33 10.79
C PRO A 60 -6.02 -7.89 10.12
N GLN A 61 -5.05 -7.01 9.84
CA GLN A 61 -3.71 -7.39 9.36
C GLN A 61 -2.66 -6.38 9.87
N PRO A 62 -1.39 -6.77 9.97
CA PRO A 62 -0.32 -5.85 10.35
C PRO A 62 -0.13 -4.73 9.31
N TYR A 63 0.54 -3.66 9.69
CA TYR A 63 0.81 -2.52 8.82
C TYR A 63 2.31 -2.22 8.72
N LEU A 64 2.72 -1.66 7.58
CA LEU A 64 4.08 -1.18 7.36
C LEU A 64 4.10 0.35 7.24
N CYS A 65 4.90 0.99 8.09
CA CYS A 65 5.12 2.44 8.04
C CYS A 65 6.46 2.75 7.38
N SER A 66 6.52 3.87 6.65
CA SER A 66 7.77 4.44 6.15
C SER A 66 7.82 5.93 6.49
N LYS A 67 9.02 6.46 6.69
CA LYS A 67 9.27 7.88 6.93
C LYS A 67 10.57 8.27 6.23
N PRO A 68 10.65 9.47 5.62
CA PRO A 68 11.92 9.98 5.11
C PRO A 68 12.97 10.02 6.22
N ARG A 69 14.20 9.65 5.89
CA ARG A 69 15.33 9.84 6.81
C ARG A 69 15.57 11.35 6.94
N ALA A 70 15.75 11.84 8.17
CA ALA A 70 16.08 13.25 8.37
C ALA A 70 17.39 13.58 7.61
N PRO A 71 17.51 14.78 7.01
CA PRO A 71 18.78 15.24 6.47
C PRO A 71 19.85 15.19 7.58
N LEU A 72 21.05 14.71 7.23
CA LEU A 72 22.22 14.73 8.12
C LEU A 72 22.63 16.17 8.47
#